data_AF-A0A5C1DHI9-F1
#
_entry.id   AF-A0A5C1DHI9-F1
#
_cell.length_a   1.000
_cell.length_b   1.000
_cell.length_c   1.000
_cell.angle_alpha   90.00
_cell.angle_beta   90.00
_cell.angle_gamma   90.00
#
_symmetry.space_group_name_H-M   'P 1'
#
loop_
_entity.id
_entity.type
_entity.pdbx_description
1 polymer ?
#
loop_
_entity_poly.entity_id
_entity_poly.type
_entity_poly.pdbx_seq_one_letter_code
_entity_poly.pdbx_strand_id
1 'polypeptide(L)'
;MNTIQALAGMLLLVGTAFLFSSNRRAIHWRTALIGLTIPSALFLLINYVPALHGAFSAFGAGFAKVLSFSGDGAGFIFGDLAHPGGKLGFLFAFTVLPVIIFFSAFSALLYHFGILQKVVNALAWLMQRSLRLSGPESVVTAANIFLGQTEAPLLARPYIQHMTRSELACLMVAGMSTLSGGVMAAYVAFLGGSDPAEQARFATYLLTASCMNAAGAATFCKIMFPETRPADISSNKLQAAEEKTGGNFVSAVVSGALDGMKMAAAVATILLAIVSLIALANYAMKDGLGELLGVNGAIRAATGGMFDGLTLQYLAGQLFRMLAFLMGISWNETLGVGSLLGQKIVLNEFIAYLDLAKMKTAGALSAPTVMISTFALASFSNFSSVGICVAGIGALAPSRQNELAQIGMRALLASVLTGFMTASTAGLWLSLL
;
A
#
# COMPACT_ATOMS: atom_id res chain seq x y z
N MET A 1 12.88 -21.26 -5.31
CA MET A 1 11.47 -20.95 -4.98
C MET A 1 10.60 -21.92 -5.78
N ASN A 2 9.62 -22.58 -5.18
CA ASN A 2 8.84 -23.59 -5.90
C ASN A 2 7.53 -22.96 -6.40
N THR A 3 7.36 -22.87 -7.73
CA THR A 3 6.16 -22.35 -8.42
C THR A 3 4.84 -22.88 -7.84
N ILE A 4 4.83 -24.14 -7.39
CA ILE A 4 3.67 -24.78 -6.77
C ILE A 4 3.24 -24.05 -5.49
N GLN A 5 4.20 -23.55 -4.70
CA GLN A 5 3.93 -22.80 -3.46
C GLN A 5 3.15 -21.52 -3.75
N ALA A 6 3.63 -20.71 -4.71
CA ALA A 6 3.01 -19.45 -5.08
C ALA A 6 1.60 -19.68 -5.67
N LEU A 7 1.43 -20.69 -6.52
CA LEU A 7 0.11 -21.06 -7.08
C LEU A 7 -0.87 -21.52 -5.98
N ALA A 8 -0.42 -22.35 -5.04
CA ALA A 8 -1.22 -22.76 -3.89
C ALA A 8 -1.63 -21.56 -3.03
N GLY A 9 -0.72 -20.60 -2.83
CA GLY A 9 -0.99 -19.33 -2.17
C GLY A 9 -2.08 -18.53 -2.87
N MET A 10 -1.96 -18.30 -4.18
CA MET A 10 -2.97 -17.60 -4.97
C MET A 10 -4.35 -18.24 -4.86
N LEU A 11 -4.42 -19.58 -4.98
CA LEU A 11 -5.68 -20.32 -4.82
C LEU A 11 -6.27 -20.17 -3.43
N LEU A 12 -5.43 -20.21 -2.39
CA LEU A 12 -5.85 -19.99 -0.99
C LEU A 12 -6.39 -18.57 -0.78
N LEU A 13 -5.76 -17.55 -1.37
CA LEU A 13 -6.22 -16.16 -1.29
C LEU A 13 -7.59 -15.98 -1.97
N VAL A 14 -7.77 -16.53 -3.18
CA VAL A 14 -9.07 -16.50 -3.89
C VAL A 14 -10.12 -17.31 -3.14
N GLY A 15 -9.76 -18.48 -2.60
CA GLY A 15 -10.62 -19.29 -1.76
C GLY A 15 -11.08 -18.55 -0.51
N THR A 16 -10.17 -17.83 0.15
CA THR A 16 -10.49 -16.99 1.31
C THR A 16 -11.46 -15.87 0.92
N ALA A 17 -11.21 -15.17 -0.18
CA ALA A 17 -12.13 -14.14 -0.68
C ALA A 17 -13.53 -14.70 -0.99
N PHE A 18 -13.61 -15.89 -1.57
CA PHE A 18 -14.88 -16.59 -1.85
C PHE A 18 -15.62 -16.99 -0.55
N LEU A 19 -14.89 -17.53 0.43
CA LEU A 19 -15.46 -17.91 1.73
C LEU A 19 -16.07 -16.70 2.42
N PHE A 20 -15.35 -15.58 2.40
CA PHE A 20 -15.79 -14.29 2.93
C PHE A 20 -16.50 -13.43 1.88
N SER A 21 -17.23 -14.01 0.91
CA SER A 21 -18.09 -13.25 -0.02
C SER A 21 -19.49 -13.00 0.53
N SER A 22 -20.05 -11.80 0.31
CA SER A 22 -21.39 -11.42 0.81
C SER A 22 -22.50 -12.16 0.07
N ASN A 23 -22.26 -12.51 -1.19
CA ASN A 23 -23.17 -13.31 -1.99
C ASN A 23 -22.40 -14.09 -3.06
N ARG A 24 -22.03 -15.34 -2.73
CA ARG A 24 -21.22 -16.21 -3.60
C ARG A 24 -21.85 -16.48 -4.97
N ARG A 25 -23.18 -16.37 -5.10
CA ARG A 25 -23.91 -16.59 -6.36
C ARG A 25 -23.87 -15.38 -7.29
N ALA A 26 -23.65 -14.17 -6.75
CA ALA A 26 -23.58 -12.94 -7.52
C ALA A 26 -22.18 -12.64 -8.07
N ILE A 27 -21.19 -13.49 -7.80
CA ILE A 27 -19.81 -13.30 -8.28
C ILE A 27 -19.75 -13.48 -9.80
N HIS A 28 -19.37 -12.42 -10.51
CA HIS A 28 -19.08 -12.49 -11.94
C HIS A 28 -17.67 -13.04 -12.20
N TRP A 29 -17.55 -14.37 -12.25
CA TRP A 29 -16.27 -15.06 -12.41
C TRP A 29 -15.46 -14.68 -13.65
N ARG A 30 -16.12 -14.34 -14.77
CA ARG A 30 -15.39 -13.84 -15.96
C ARG A 30 -14.60 -12.57 -15.63
N THR A 31 -15.21 -11.63 -14.92
CA THR A 31 -14.56 -10.39 -14.48
C THR A 31 -13.46 -10.69 -13.46
N ALA A 32 -13.74 -11.58 -12.50
CA ALA A 32 -12.76 -11.95 -11.49
C ALA A 32 -11.51 -12.61 -12.09
N LEU A 33 -11.68 -13.53 -13.04
CA LEU A 33 -10.56 -14.19 -13.72
C LEU A 33 -9.75 -13.21 -14.58
N ILE A 34 -10.41 -12.32 -15.33
CA ILE A 34 -9.71 -11.25 -16.07
C ILE A 34 -8.90 -10.40 -15.07
N GLY A 35 -9.51 -10.00 -13.96
CA GLY A 35 -8.85 -9.19 -12.94
C GLY A 35 -7.66 -9.87 -12.27
N LEU A 36 -7.71 -11.18 -12.03
CA LEU A 36 -6.57 -11.96 -11.52
C LEU A 36 -5.42 -12.05 -12.54
N THR A 37 -5.71 -11.98 -13.84
CA THR A 37 -4.66 -12.00 -14.88
C THR A 37 -3.96 -10.65 -15.07
N ILE A 38 -4.60 -9.53 -14.73
CA ILE A 38 -4.04 -8.18 -14.93
C ILE A 38 -2.73 -7.98 -14.15
N PRO A 39 -2.64 -8.28 -12.83
CA PRO A 39 -1.39 -8.16 -12.09
C PRO A 39 -0.26 -8.98 -12.70
N SER A 40 -0.52 -10.22 -13.10
CA SER A 40 0.48 -11.07 -13.77
C SER A 40 0.94 -10.50 -15.11
N ALA A 41 0.00 -10.00 -15.91
CA ALA A 41 0.32 -9.35 -17.18
C ALA A 41 1.17 -8.09 -16.95
N LEU A 42 0.78 -7.21 -16.01
CA LEU A 42 1.55 -6.02 -15.67
C LEU A 42 2.96 -6.37 -15.18
N PHE A 43 3.08 -7.35 -14.28
CA PHE A 43 4.38 -7.80 -13.76
C PHE A 43 5.30 -8.25 -14.90
N LEU A 44 4.82 -9.12 -15.78
CA LEU A 44 5.58 -9.62 -16.91
C LEU A 44 5.95 -8.53 -17.92
N LEU A 45 4.98 -7.70 -18.29
CA LEU A 45 5.17 -6.61 -19.23
C LEU A 45 6.22 -5.62 -18.71
N ILE A 46 6.15 -5.24 -17.44
CA ILE A 46 7.06 -4.25 -16.85
C ILE A 46 8.46 -4.83 -16.61
N ASN A 47 8.59 -6.11 -16.25
CA ASN A 47 9.90 -6.68 -15.88
C ASN A 47 10.63 -7.37 -17.03
N TYR A 48 9.92 -7.88 -18.05
CA TYR A 48 10.52 -8.73 -19.08
C TYR A 48 10.41 -8.18 -20.50
N VAL A 49 9.56 -7.19 -20.78
CA VAL A 49 9.52 -6.54 -22.09
C VAL A 49 10.46 -5.33 -22.07
N PRO A 50 11.61 -5.33 -22.80
CA PRO A 50 12.64 -4.31 -22.64
C PRO A 50 12.16 -2.88 -22.85
N ALA A 51 11.26 -2.65 -23.82
CA ALA A 51 10.70 -1.34 -24.09
C ALA A 51 9.85 -0.81 -22.92
N LEU A 52 9.02 -1.66 -22.32
CA LEU A 52 8.17 -1.30 -21.19
C LEU A 52 8.98 -1.20 -19.89
N HIS A 53 9.95 -2.11 -19.69
CA HIS A 53 10.90 -2.02 -18.60
C HIS A 53 11.69 -0.71 -18.65
N GLY A 54 12.21 -0.33 -19.82
CA GLY A 54 12.90 0.94 -20.01
C GLY A 54 12.00 2.15 -19.71
N ALA A 55 10.75 2.13 -20.17
CA ALA A 55 9.79 3.20 -19.90
C ALA A 55 9.43 3.32 -18.40
N PHE A 56 9.16 2.19 -17.73
CA PHE A 56 8.85 2.17 -16.29
C PHE A 56 10.06 2.53 -15.43
N SER A 57 11.25 2.06 -15.78
CA SER A 57 12.49 2.43 -15.10
C SER A 57 12.81 3.92 -15.28
N ALA A 58 12.60 4.48 -16.46
CA ALA A 58 12.72 5.92 -16.70
C ALA A 58 11.69 6.72 -15.88
N PHE A 59 10.45 6.24 -15.80
CA PHE A 59 9.42 6.84 -14.96
C PHE A 59 9.75 6.76 -13.47
N GLY A 60 10.23 5.62 -12.98
CA GLY A 60 10.70 5.42 -11.60
C GLY A 60 11.89 6.31 -11.25
N ALA A 61 12.86 6.45 -12.17
CA ALA A 61 13.98 7.36 -12.02
C ALA A 61 13.55 8.84 -12.01
N GLY A 62 12.61 9.21 -12.89
CA GLY A 62 11.99 10.54 -12.90
C GLY A 62 11.24 10.82 -11.59
N PHE A 63 10.50 9.84 -11.09
CA PHE A 63 9.81 9.92 -9.80
C PHE A 63 10.81 10.12 -8.65
N ALA A 64 11.85 9.28 -8.56
CA ALA A 64 12.91 9.45 -7.56
C ALA A 64 13.62 10.82 -7.68
N LYS A 65 13.83 11.32 -8.90
CA LYS A 65 14.39 12.66 -9.11
C LYS A 65 13.47 13.76 -8.60
N VAL A 66 12.16 13.68 -8.87
CA VAL A 66 11.18 14.63 -8.33
C VAL A 66 11.22 14.63 -6.80
N LEU A 67 11.29 13.45 -6.19
CA LEU A 67 11.42 13.34 -4.73
C LEU A 67 12.71 13.96 -4.21
N SER A 68 13.82 13.90 -4.95
CA SER A 68 15.09 14.49 -4.50
C SER A 68 14.99 16.01 -4.27
N PHE A 69 14.08 16.72 -4.96
CA PHE A 69 13.89 18.16 -4.77
C PHE A 69 13.29 18.53 -3.41
N SER A 70 12.63 17.59 -2.72
CA SER A 70 12.24 17.85 -1.33
C SER A 70 13.45 17.96 -0.40
N GLY A 71 14.59 17.36 -0.78
CA GLY A 71 15.86 17.50 -0.07
C GLY A 71 16.38 18.94 -0.08
N ASP A 72 16.22 19.67 -1.19
CA ASP A 72 16.62 21.08 -1.29
C ASP A 72 15.78 21.95 -0.34
N GLY A 73 14.45 21.73 -0.30
CA GLY A 73 13.55 22.41 0.61
C GLY A 73 13.82 22.06 2.08
N ALA A 74 14.08 20.79 2.37
CA ALA A 74 14.42 20.34 3.73
C ALA A 74 15.78 20.89 4.19
N GLY A 75 16.79 20.92 3.31
CA GLY A 75 18.10 21.51 3.60
C GLY A 75 18.04 23.00 3.86
N PHE A 76 17.17 23.73 3.15
CA PHE A 76 16.95 25.16 3.43
C PHE A 76 16.34 25.41 4.82
N ILE A 77 15.35 24.60 5.24
CA ILE A 77 14.64 24.80 6.51
C ILE A 77 15.43 24.24 7.71
N PHE A 78 16.03 23.06 7.56
CA PHE A 78 16.61 22.29 8.66
C PHE A 78 18.13 22.17 8.60
N GLY A 79 18.78 22.66 7.54
CA GLY A 79 20.23 22.57 7.36
C GLY A 79 20.73 21.12 7.39
N ASP A 80 21.84 20.91 8.10
CA ASP A 80 22.49 19.60 8.22
C ASP A 80 21.63 18.50 8.82
N LEU A 81 20.54 18.84 9.54
CA LEU A 81 19.62 17.85 10.09
C LEU A 81 18.86 17.08 9.00
N ALA A 82 18.68 17.68 7.82
CA ALA A 82 18.00 17.05 6.68
C ALA A 82 18.93 16.23 5.78
N HIS A 83 20.22 16.13 6.09
CA HIS A 83 21.19 15.37 5.29
C HIS A 83 21.35 13.93 5.81
N PRO A 84 20.89 12.90 5.08
CA PRO A 84 20.99 11.49 5.51
C PRO A 84 22.43 11.01 5.76
N GLY A 85 23.40 11.59 5.06
CA GLY A 85 24.83 11.30 5.20
C GLY A 85 25.57 12.22 6.18
N GLY A 86 24.85 13.06 6.93
CA GLY A 86 25.43 13.92 7.95
C GLY A 86 25.96 13.14 9.16
N LYS A 87 26.60 13.83 10.11
CA LYS A 87 27.16 13.21 11.33
C LYS A 87 26.12 12.49 12.19
N LEU A 88 24.88 12.95 12.15
CA LEU A 88 23.75 12.37 12.88
C LEU A 88 23.07 11.21 12.12
N GLY A 89 23.53 10.94 10.89
CA GLY A 89 22.96 9.92 10.02
C GLY A 89 21.54 10.25 9.56
N PHE A 90 20.78 9.21 9.24
CA PHE A 90 19.41 9.31 8.77
C PHE A 90 18.46 9.72 9.90
N LEU A 91 17.94 10.94 9.86
CA LEU A 91 16.91 11.43 10.79
C LEU A 91 15.53 11.41 10.12
N PHE A 92 14.67 10.48 10.52
CA PHE A 92 13.34 10.29 9.93
C PHE A 92 12.54 11.59 9.82
N ALA A 93 12.47 12.37 10.90
CA ALA A 93 11.64 13.57 10.96
C ALA A 93 12.07 14.65 9.95
N PHE A 94 13.36 14.74 9.65
CA PHE A 94 13.92 15.79 8.79
C PHE A 94 14.16 15.32 7.35
N THR A 95 14.09 14.01 7.09
CA THR A 95 14.34 13.43 5.76
C THR A 95 13.06 12.92 5.10
N VAL A 96 12.09 12.43 5.88
CA VAL A 96 10.86 11.79 5.36
C VAL A 96 9.67 12.73 5.38
N LEU A 97 9.45 13.42 6.49
CA LEU A 97 8.27 14.29 6.63
C LEU A 97 8.24 15.43 5.59
N PRO A 98 9.37 16.08 5.23
CA PRO A 98 9.37 17.10 4.19
C PRO A 98 8.98 16.56 2.80
N VAL A 99 9.30 15.28 2.53
CA VAL A 99 8.93 14.62 1.27
C VAL A 99 7.41 14.52 1.14
N ILE A 100 6.71 14.19 2.23
CA ILE A 100 5.24 14.14 2.28
C ILE A 100 4.66 15.53 1.97
N ILE A 101 5.17 16.58 2.62
CA ILE A 101 4.72 17.97 2.42
C ILE A 101 4.90 18.40 0.96
N PHE A 102 6.11 18.19 0.42
CA PHE A 102 6.46 18.54 -0.95
C PHE A 102 5.57 17.80 -1.96
N PHE A 103 5.40 16.49 -1.80
CA PHE A 103 4.65 15.69 -2.75
C PHE A 103 3.15 16.00 -2.73
N SER A 104 2.58 16.33 -1.57
CA SER A 104 1.20 16.82 -1.47
C SER A 104 1.02 18.16 -2.22
N ALA A 105 1.96 19.10 -2.06
CA ALA A 105 1.96 20.36 -2.81
C ALA A 105 2.10 20.15 -4.32
N PHE A 106 3.01 19.26 -4.73
CA PHE A 106 3.24 18.91 -6.13
C PHE A 106 2.02 18.23 -6.77
N SER A 107 1.40 17.29 -6.05
CA SER A 107 0.19 16.60 -6.51
C SER A 107 -0.97 17.58 -6.68
N ALA A 108 -1.15 18.50 -5.74
CA ALA A 108 -2.15 19.57 -5.84
C ALA A 108 -1.91 20.48 -7.06
N LEU A 109 -0.65 20.79 -7.38
CA LEU A 109 -0.27 21.55 -8.57
C LEU A 109 -0.58 20.79 -9.87
N LEU A 110 -0.23 19.50 -9.94
CA LEU A 110 -0.55 18.66 -11.10
C LEU A 110 -2.06 18.52 -11.31
N TYR A 111 -2.82 18.47 -10.22
CA TYR A 111 -4.26 18.48 -10.23
C TYR A 111 -4.80 19.84 -10.73
N HIS A 112 -4.26 20.96 -10.26
CA HIS A 112 -4.65 22.29 -10.75
C HIS A 112 -4.47 22.44 -12.28
N PHE A 113 -3.39 21.89 -12.83
CA PHE A 113 -3.13 21.93 -14.28
C PHE A 113 -3.90 20.88 -15.11
N GLY A 114 -4.70 20.02 -14.50
CA GLY A 114 -5.44 18.99 -15.24
C GLY A 114 -4.58 17.80 -15.69
N ILE A 115 -3.30 17.73 -15.30
CA ILE A 115 -2.37 16.69 -15.74
C ILE A 115 -2.73 15.36 -15.06
N LEU A 116 -2.91 15.38 -13.74
CA LEU A 116 -3.22 14.19 -12.97
C LEU A 116 -4.58 13.60 -13.40
N GLN A 117 -5.56 14.45 -13.70
CA GLN A 117 -6.89 14.03 -14.16
C GLN A 117 -6.82 13.30 -15.50
N LYS A 118 -5.99 13.76 -16.45
CA LYS A 118 -5.82 13.06 -17.74
C LYS A 118 -5.27 11.65 -17.54
N VAL A 119 -4.27 11.49 -16.68
CA VAL A 119 -3.67 10.19 -16.35
C VAL A 119 -4.70 9.30 -15.65
N VAL A 120 -5.38 9.81 -14.62
CA VAL A 120 -6.42 9.09 -13.89
C VAL A 120 -7.56 8.66 -14.81
N ASN A 121 -8.04 9.52 -15.70
CA ASN A 121 -9.12 9.20 -16.63
C ASN A 121 -8.72 8.11 -17.63
N ALA A 122 -7.47 8.11 -18.12
CA ALA A 122 -6.98 7.07 -19.01
C ALA A 122 -6.91 5.69 -18.31
N LEU A 123 -6.39 5.67 -17.08
CA LEU A 123 -6.34 4.45 -16.26
C LEU A 123 -7.74 3.97 -15.86
N ALA A 124 -8.61 4.89 -15.45
CA ALA A 124 -9.99 4.61 -15.11
C ALA A 124 -10.75 4.03 -16.31
N TRP A 125 -10.53 4.54 -17.52
CA TRP A 125 -11.08 3.96 -18.74
C TRP A 125 -10.62 2.51 -18.97
N LEU A 126 -9.33 2.23 -18.76
CA LEU A 126 -8.77 0.88 -18.88
C LEU A 126 -9.41 -0.06 -17.85
N MET A 127 -9.56 0.39 -16.60
CA MET A 127 -10.19 -0.38 -15.52
C MET A 127 -11.67 -0.62 -15.79
N GLN A 128 -12.41 0.41 -16.22
CA GLN A 128 -13.82 0.28 -16.56
C GLN A 128 -14.03 -0.75 -17.67
N ARG A 129 -13.19 -0.73 -18.71
CA ARG A 129 -13.31 -1.63 -19.85
C ARG A 129 -12.94 -3.07 -19.51
N SER A 130 -11.90 -3.28 -18.72
CA SER A 130 -11.39 -4.61 -18.36
C SER A 130 -12.16 -5.26 -17.21
N LEU A 131 -12.51 -4.49 -16.17
CA LEU A 131 -13.08 -4.97 -14.91
C LEU A 131 -14.56 -4.65 -14.74
N ARG A 132 -15.20 -3.96 -15.70
CA ARG A 132 -16.63 -3.62 -15.68
C ARG A 132 -17.07 -2.88 -14.41
N LEU A 133 -16.19 -2.05 -13.88
CA LEU A 133 -16.49 -1.16 -12.76
C LEU A 133 -17.43 -0.03 -13.21
N SER A 134 -18.10 0.63 -12.26
CA SER A 134 -18.78 1.88 -12.57
C SER A 134 -17.77 3.00 -12.87
N GLY A 135 -18.25 4.11 -13.45
CA GLY A 135 -17.40 5.26 -13.74
C GLY A 135 -16.71 5.79 -12.47
N PRO A 136 -17.47 6.13 -11.41
CA PRO A 136 -16.90 6.59 -10.14
C PRO A 136 -15.96 5.59 -9.47
N GLU A 137 -16.29 4.29 -9.46
CA GLU A 137 -15.37 3.25 -8.95
C GLU A 137 -14.04 3.24 -9.70
N SER A 138 -14.10 3.33 -11.03
CA SER A 138 -12.92 3.31 -11.89
C SER A 138 -12.04 4.52 -11.64
N VAL A 139 -12.64 5.72 -11.53
CA VAL A 139 -11.91 6.97 -11.27
C VAL A 139 -11.21 6.92 -9.91
N VAL A 140 -11.92 6.52 -8.84
CA VAL A 140 -11.32 6.46 -7.49
C VAL A 140 -10.24 5.38 -7.42
N THR A 141 -10.47 4.21 -8.01
CA THR A 141 -9.50 3.11 -8.00
C THR A 141 -8.22 3.49 -8.77
N ALA A 142 -8.37 4.14 -9.93
CA ALA A 142 -7.22 4.65 -10.69
C ALA A 142 -6.50 5.79 -9.96
N ALA A 143 -7.24 6.69 -9.31
CA ALA A 143 -6.66 7.80 -8.56
C ALA A 143 -5.87 7.34 -7.34
N ASN A 144 -6.31 6.28 -6.67
CA ASN A 144 -5.63 5.66 -5.53
C ASN A 144 -4.22 5.13 -5.84
N ILE A 145 -3.83 5.00 -7.12
CA ILE A 145 -2.43 4.71 -7.51
C ILE A 145 -1.50 5.88 -7.12
N PHE A 146 -2.02 7.11 -7.06
CA PHE A 146 -1.26 8.33 -6.83
C PHE A 146 -1.69 9.07 -5.56
N LEU A 147 -3.00 9.08 -5.28
CA LEU A 147 -3.63 9.78 -4.16
C LEU A 147 -3.91 8.83 -3.00
N GLY A 148 -4.00 9.37 -1.79
CA GLY A 148 -4.33 8.59 -0.59
C GLY A 148 -5.80 8.17 -0.49
N GLN A 149 -6.07 7.24 0.43
CA GLN A 149 -7.40 6.68 0.69
C GLN A 149 -8.49 7.69 1.09
N THR A 150 -8.11 8.89 1.54
CA THR A 150 -9.02 9.99 1.88
C THR A 150 -9.15 11.04 0.78
N GLU A 151 -8.17 11.13 -0.13
CA GLU A 151 -8.11 12.13 -1.19
C GLU A 151 -8.80 11.62 -2.45
N ALA A 152 -8.53 10.38 -2.85
CA ALA A 152 -9.11 9.79 -4.05
C ALA A 152 -10.65 9.80 -4.07
N PRO A 153 -11.37 9.54 -2.96
CA PRO A 153 -12.83 9.62 -2.93
C PRO A 153 -13.39 11.02 -3.27
N LEU A 154 -12.63 12.11 -3.08
CA LEU A 154 -13.08 13.47 -3.43
C LEU A 154 -13.44 13.57 -4.92
N LEU A 155 -12.75 12.83 -5.78
CA LEU A 155 -12.99 12.79 -7.22
C LEU A 155 -14.35 12.19 -7.58
N ALA A 156 -14.95 11.41 -6.68
CA ALA A 156 -16.27 10.82 -6.86
C ALA A 156 -17.33 11.41 -5.91
N ARG A 157 -17.01 12.50 -5.19
CA ARG A 157 -17.87 13.10 -4.16
C ARG A 157 -19.36 13.22 -4.53
N PRO A 158 -19.75 13.69 -5.74
CA PRO A 158 -21.16 13.79 -6.12
C PRO A 158 -21.91 12.46 -6.16
N TYR A 159 -21.19 11.35 -6.32
CA TYR A 159 -21.75 10.01 -6.51
C TYR A 159 -21.80 9.18 -5.22
N ILE A 160 -20.92 9.45 -4.23
CA ILE A 160 -20.77 8.63 -3.01
C ILE A 160 -22.10 8.43 -2.28
N GLN A 161 -22.92 9.48 -2.19
CA GLN A 161 -24.22 9.43 -1.54
C GLN A 161 -25.16 8.40 -2.18
N HIS A 162 -25.04 8.17 -3.48
CA HIS A 162 -25.91 7.32 -4.29
C HIS A 162 -25.27 5.98 -4.69
N MET A 163 -24.02 5.75 -4.30
CA MET A 163 -23.30 4.51 -4.61
C MET A 163 -23.97 3.28 -3.99
N THR A 164 -23.94 2.16 -4.71
CA THR A 164 -24.31 0.86 -4.14
C THR A 164 -23.34 0.46 -3.03
N ARG A 165 -23.70 -0.59 -2.27
CA ARG A 165 -22.81 -1.16 -1.25
C ARG A 165 -21.52 -1.75 -1.86
N SER A 166 -21.60 -2.29 -3.08
CA SER A 166 -20.43 -2.80 -3.80
C SER A 166 -19.52 -1.66 -4.23
N GLU A 167 -20.09 -0.55 -4.72
CA GLU A 167 -19.34 0.66 -5.08
C GLU A 167 -18.63 1.27 -3.87
N LEU A 168 -19.33 1.46 -2.75
CA LEU A 168 -18.72 1.95 -1.52
C LEU A 168 -17.61 1.01 -1.00
N ALA A 169 -17.83 -0.30 -1.05
CA ALA A 169 -16.81 -1.26 -0.71
C ALA A 169 -15.59 -1.14 -1.62
N CYS A 170 -15.78 -0.91 -2.93
CA CYS A 170 -14.68 -0.75 -3.88
C CYS A 170 -13.84 0.49 -3.55
N LEU A 171 -14.47 1.61 -3.17
CA LEU A 171 -13.76 2.81 -2.72
C LEU A 171 -12.86 2.52 -1.51
N MET A 172 -13.41 1.83 -0.50
CA MET A 172 -12.66 1.46 0.71
C MET A 172 -11.54 0.47 0.41
N VAL A 173 -11.83 -0.59 -0.36
CA VAL A 173 -10.85 -1.63 -0.70
C VAL A 173 -9.73 -1.06 -1.54
N ALA A 174 -10.05 -0.24 -2.56
CA ALA A 174 -9.04 0.41 -3.39
C ALA A 174 -8.12 1.32 -2.57
N GLY A 175 -8.69 2.17 -1.70
CA GLY A 175 -7.90 3.08 -0.86
C GLY A 175 -6.95 2.35 0.08
N MET A 176 -7.40 1.26 0.70
CA MET A 176 -6.56 0.47 1.62
C MET A 176 -5.57 -0.45 0.88
N SER A 177 -5.80 -0.75 -0.40
CA SER A 177 -4.94 -1.65 -1.18
C SER A 177 -3.75 -0.96 -1.85
N THR A 178 -3.73 0.37 -1.92
CA THR A 178 -2.67 1.12 -2.61
C THR A 178 -1.89 2.02 -1.63
N LEU A 179 -0.90 2.74 -2.16
CA LEU A 179 -0.13 3.75 -1.45
C LEU A 179 -0.34 5.12 -2.11
N SER A 180 -0.34 6.18 -1.31
CA SER A 180 -0.21 7.54 -1.85
C SER A 180 1.23 7.80 -2.30
N GLY A 181 1.40 8.66 -3.31
CA GLY A 181 2.73 8.97 -3.82
C GLY A 181 3.64 9.63 -2.78
N GLY A 182 3.08 10.44 -1.87
CA GLY A 182 3.86 11.11 -0.81
C GLY A 182 4.42 10.15 0.22
N VAL A 183 3.67 9.08 0.53
CA VAL A 183 4.10 8.05 1.47
C VAL A 183 4.99 7.00 0.79
N MET A 184 4.72 6.67 -0.48
CA MET A 184 5.59 5.83 -1.30
C MET A 184 7.02 6.36 -1.36
N ALA A 185 7.18 7.67 -1.43
CA ALA A 185 8.47 8.33 -1.42
C ALA A 185 9.31 8.06 -0.16
N ALA A 186 8.66 7.97 1.00
CA ALA A 186 9.31 7.57 2.24
C ALA A 186 9.91 6.17 2.14
N TYR A 187 9.18 5.23 1.54
CA TYR A 187 9.63 3.85 1.41
C TYR A 187 10.75 3.69 0.39
N VAL A 188 10.72 4.49 -0.69
CA VAL A 188 11.86 4.61 -1.61
C VAL A 188 13.12 5.05 -0.85
N ALA A 189 13.01 6.04 0.05
CA ALA A 189 14.12 6.48 0.86
C ALA A 189 14.59 5.41 1.87
N PHE A 190 13.68 4.67 2.53
CA PHE A 190 14.06 3.61 3.46
C PHE A 190 14.80 2.45 2.77
N LEU A 191 14.27 1.99 1.64
CA LEU A 191 14.79 0.79 0.97
C LEU A 191 15.98 1.12 0.06
N GLY A 192 15.96 2.29 -0.58
CA GLY A 192 17.02 2.78 -1.45
C GLY A 192 18.17 3.47 -0.71
N GLY A 193 17.95 3.91 0.53
CA GLY A 193 18.95 4.64 1.30
C GLY A 193 19.39 5.91 0.56
N SER A 194 20.71 6.13 0.46
CA SER A 194 21.30 7.24 -0.28
C SER A 194 21.74 6.90 -1.71
N ASP A 195 21.53 5.65 -2.17
CA ASP A 195 21.93 5.22 -3.51
C ASP A 195 20.81 5.53 -4.54
N PRO A 196 21.05 6.43 -5.51
CA PRO A 196 20.06 6.79 -6.52
C PRO A 196 19.59 5.61 -7.38
N ALA A 197 20.45 4.62 -7.64
CA ALA A 197 20.09 3.45 -8.44
C ALA A 197 19.14 2.53 -7.67
N GLU A 198 19.40 2.31 -6.38
CA GLU A 198 18.50 1.56 -5.50
C GLU A 198 17.18 2.31 -5.28
N GLN A 199 17.21 3.63 -5.11
CA GLN A 199 16.00 4.46 -5.02
C GLN A 199 15.14 4.34 -6.29
N ALA A 200 15.75 4.43 -7.48
CA ALA A 200 15.03 4.24 -8.74
C ALA A 200 14.43 2.82 -8.83
N ARG A 201 15.18 1.79 -8.40
CA ARG A 201 14.68 0.41 -8.40
C ARG A 201 13.46 0.24 -7.48
N PHE A 202 13.53 0.73 -6.25
CA PHE A 202 12.41 0.62 -5.31
C PHE A 202 11.23 1.52 -5.69
N ALA A 203 11.47 2.67 -6.33
CA ALA A 203 10.42 3.47 -6.93
C ALA A 203 9.67 2.65 -8.01
N THR A 204 10.41 1.98 -8.91
CA THR A 204 9.81 1.11 -9.93
C THR A 204 9.02 -0.04 -9.30
N TYR A 205 9.53 -0.68 -8.24
CA TYR A 205 8.82 -1.75 -7.53
C TYR A 205 7.51 -1.27 -6.90
N LEU A 206 7.55 -0.16 -6.16
CA LEU A 206 6.37 0.38 -5.47
C LEU A 206 5.32 0.90 -6.47
N LEU A 207 5.75 1.55 -7.56
CA LEU A 207 4.85 1.98 -8.63
C LEU A 207 4.19 0.79 -9.33
N THR A 208 4.97 -0.26 -9.61
CA THR A 208 4.45 -1.51 -10.18
C THR A 208 3.42 -2.15 -9.25
N ALA A 209 3.76 -2.25 -7.97
CA ALA A 209 2.87 -2.80 -6.94
C ALA A 209 1.58 -1.98 -6.80
N SER A 210 1.64 -0.64 -6.81
CA SER A 210 0.45 0.23 -6.78
C SER A 210 -0.47 -0.01 -7.98
N CYS A 211 0.07 -0.11 -9.19
CA CYS A 211 -0.72 -0.42 -10.40
C CYS A 211 -1.37 -1.81 -10.34
N MET A 212 -0.61 -2.82 -9.90
CA MET A 212 -1.13 -4.18 -9.71
C MET A 212 -2.22 -4.22 -8.64
N ASN A 213 -2.01 -3.53 -7.51
CA ASN A 213 -2.95 -3.47 -6.40
C ASN A 213 -4.25 -2.77 -6.77
N ALA A 214 -4.23 -1.76 -7.65
CA ALA A 214 -5.46 -1.12 -8.12
C ALA A 214 -6.38 -2.14 -8.83
N ALA A 215 -5.83 -2.95 -9.75
CA ALA A 215 -6.59 -4.00 -10.43
C ALA A 215 -6.98 -5.15 -9.49
N GLY A 216 -6.07 -5.56 -8.59
CA GLY A 216 -6.33 -6.56 -7.58
C GLY A 216 -7.44 -6.14 -6.60
N ALA A 217 -7.46 -4.87 -6.19
CA ALA A 217 -8.44 -4.32 -5.25
C ALA A 217 -9.85 -4.41 -5.82
N ALA A 218 -10.03 -3.99 -7.07
CA ALA A 218 -11.29 -4.15 -7.78
C ALA A 218 -11.70 -5.62 -7.88
N THR A 219 -10.76 -6.51 -8.16
CA THR A 219 -11.01 -7.96 -8.28
C THR A 219 -11.48 -8.57 -6.96
N PHE A 220 -10.71 -8.40 -5.89
CA PHE A 220 -11.06 -8.92 -4.57
C PHE A 220 -12.31 -8.25 -4.00
N CYS A 221 -12.52 -6.96 -4.28
CA CYS A 221 -13.77 -6.30 -3.94
C CYS A 221 -14.96 -6.95 -4.64
N LYS A 222 -14.91 -7.19 -5.95
CA LYS A 222 -16.05 -7.80 -6.67
C LYS A 222 -16.26 -9.28 -6.34
N ILE A 223 -15.25 -9.98 -5.81
CA ILE A 223 -15.42 -11.33 -5.24
C ILE A 223 -16.10 -11.25 -3.87
N MET A 224 -15.65 -10.35 -2.99
CA MET A 224 -16.12 -10.28 -1.59
C MET A 224 -17.42 -9.49 -1.40
N PHE A 225 -17.65 -8.50 -2.27
CA PHE A 225 -18.79 -7.61 -2.34
C PHE A 225 -19.30 -7.52 -3.79
N PRO A 226 -19.79 -8.62 -4.37
CA PRO A 226 -20.33 -8.61 -5.73
C PRO A 226 -21.49 -7.62 -5.86
N GLU A 227 -21.63 -7.00 -7.03
CA GLU A 227 -22.73 -6.09 -7.33
C GLU A 227 -24.03 -6.88 -7.47
N THR A 228 -25.01 -6.60 -6.60
CA THR A 228 -26.31 -7.28 -6.58
C THR A 228 -27.43 -6.43 -7.18
N ARG A 229 -27.20 -5.12 -7.39
CA ARG A 229 -28.18 -4.20 -7.95
C ARG A 229 -27.59 -3.41 -9.11
N PRO A 230 -27.36 -4.04 -10.28
CA PRO A 230 -26.78 -3.36 -11.44
C PRO A 230 -27.58 -2.15 -11.94
N ALA A 231 -28.89 -2.12 -11.70
CA ALA A 231 -29.75 -1.00 -12.05
C ALA A 231 -29.51 0.25 -11.18
N ASP A 232 -28.93 0.08 -9.98
CA ASP A 232 -28.69 1.14 -9.01
C ASP A 232 -27.26 1.72 -9.11
N ILE A 233 -26.48 1.33 -10.14
CA ILE A 233 -25.10 1.80 -10.33
C ILE A 233 -25.10 3.31 -10.51
N SER A 234 -24.25 4.00 -9.73
CA SER A 234 -24.25 5.45 -9.60
C SER A 234 -24.06 6.21 -10.93
N SER A 235 -23.15 5.73 -11.79
CA SER A 235 -22.91 6.28 -13.12
C SER A 235 -21.96 5.39 -13.93
N ASN A 236 -22.15 5.35 -15.25
CA ASN A 236 -21.15 4.81 -16.17
C ASN A 236 -20.21 5.88 -16.75
N LYS A 237 -20.46 7.16 -16.46
CA LYS A 237 -19.61 8.25 -16.95
C LYS A 237 -18.33 8.33 -16.13
N LEU A 238 -17.20 8.36 -16.83
CA LEU A 238 -15.89 8.71 -16.28
C LEU A 238 -15.80 10.24 -16.16
N GLN A 239 -16.61 10.81 -15.27
CA GLN A 239 -16.47 12.22 -14.91
C GLN A 239 -16.05 12.29 -13.47
N ALA A 240 -14.75 12.53 -13.26
CA ALA A 240 -14.28 13.03 -11.99
C ALA A 240 -15.03 14.34 -11.69
N ALA A 241 -15.40 14.55 -10.44
CA ALA A 241 -15.96 15.82 -10.01
C ALA A 241 -14.98 16.93 -10.39
N GLU A 242 -15.43 17.87 -11.23
CA GLU A 242 -14.74 19.14 -11.40
C GLU A 242 -14.97 19.94 -10.11
N GLU A 243 -14.24 19.61 -9.05
CA GLU A 243 -14.00 20.61 -8.02
C GLU A 243 -13.16 21.69 -8.68
N LYS A 244 -13.82 22.77 -9.11
CA LYS A 244 -13.15 24.05 -9.34
C LYS A 244 -12.53 24.42 -8.01
N THR A 245 -11.25 24.08 -7.83
CA THR A 245 -10.40 24.73 -6.85
C THR A 245 -10.37 26.20 -7.26
N GLY A 246 -11.30 26.98 -6.71
CA GLY A 246 -11.36 28.42 -6.93
C GLY A 246 -10.07 29.02 -6.40
N GLY A 247 -9.12 29.28 -7.30
CA GLY A 247 -7.79 29.75 -6.93
C GLY A 247 -6.79 29.60 -8.08
N ASN A 248 -5.69 30.34 -8.01
CA ASN A 248 -4.56 30.22 -8.95
C ASN A 248 -3.60 29.09 -8.55
N PHE A 249 -2.61 28.78 -9.38
CA PHE A 249 -1.63 27.72 -9.09
C PHE A 249 -0.91 27.89 -7.74
N VAL A 250 -0.71 29.14 -7.29
CA VAL A 250 -0.10 29.44 -5.99
C VAL A 250 -0.97 28.92 -4.85
N SER A 251 -2.29 29.18 -4.91
CA SER A 251 -3.22 28.68 -3.91
C SER A 251 -3.27 27.15 -3.85
N ALA A 252 -3.14 26.47 -4.99
CA ALA A 252 -3.08 25.01 -5.04
C ALA A 252 -1.83 24.45 -4.34
N VAL A 253 -0.66 25.06 -4.58
CA VAL A 253 0.60 24.69 -3.92
C VAL A 253 0.51 24.92 -2.41
N VAL A 254 0.01 26.08 -1.97
CA VAL A 254 -0.12 26.42 -0.55
C VAL A 254 -1.08 25.46 0.17
N SER A 255 -2.26 25.21 -0.41
CA SER A 255 -3.22 24.26 0.18
C SER A 255 -2.63 22.86 0.26
N GLY A 256 -2.03 22.37 -0.83
CA GLY A 256 -1.41 21.04 -0.86
C GLY A 256 -0.25 20.91 0.14
N ALA A 257 0.56 21.95 0.35
CA ALA A 257 1.61 21.95 1.35
C ALA A 257 1.06 21.91 2.79
N LEU A 258 0.01 22.67 3.09
CA LEU A 258 -0.62 22.66 4.42
C LEU A 258 -1.33 21.35 4.72
N ASP A 259 -1.97 20.74 3.73
CA ASP A 259 -2.57 19.41 3.89
C ASP A 259 -1.49 18.33 4.04
N GLY A 260 -0.41 18.42 3.28
CA GLY A 260 0.79 17.60 3.45
C GLY A 260 1.41 17.74 4.84
N MET A 261 1.44 18.95 5.42
CA MET A 261 1.93 19.18 6.79
C MET A 261 1.07 18.47 7.83
N LYS A 262 -0.26 18.55 7.71
CA LYS A 262 -1.18 17.82 8.60
C LYS A 262 -0.97 16.30 8.50
N MET A 263 -0.80 15.80 7.27
CA MET A 263 -0.49 14.37 7.04
C MET A 263 0.85 13.97 7.67
N ALA A 264 1.90 14.75 7.45
CA ALA A 264 3.22 14.49 8.02
C ALA A 264 3.20 14.50 9.55
N ALA A 265 2.51 15.46 10.17
CA ALA A 265 2.34 15.53 11.63
C ALA A 265 1.56 14.32 12.17
N ALA A 266 0.49 13.90 11.47
CA ALA A 266 -0.28 12.71 11.83
C ALA A 266 0.60 11.45 11.77
N VAL A 267 1.37 11.26 10.69
CA VAL A 267 2.30 10.12 10.53
C VAL A 267 3.33 10.10 11.66
N ALA A 268 3.99 11.23 11.92
CA ALA A 268 5.01 11.32 12.98
C ALA A 268 4.43 10.98 14.36
N THR A 269 3.26 11.53 14.69
CA THR A 269 2.57 11.32 15.97
C THR A 269 2.18 9.86 16.15
N ILE A 270 1.58 9.25 15.13
CA ILE A 270 1.14 7.85 15.17
C ILE A 270 2.34 6.91 15.31
N LEU A 271 3.43 7.14 14.56
CA LEU A 271 4.63 6.31 14.63
C LEU A 271 5.30 6.40 16.01
N LEU A 272 5.43 7.60 16.57
CA LEU A 272 5.99 7.79 17.90
C LEU A 272 5.19 6.99 18.95
N ALA A 273 3.87 7.15 18.97
CA ALA A 273 3.01 6.44 19.91
C ALA A 273 3.08 4.91 19.73
N ILE A 274 2.98 4.43 18.50
CA ILE A 274 2.97 2.99 18.20
C ILE A 274 4.31 2.34 18.55
N VAL A 275 5.44 2.94 18.18
CA VAL A 275 6.78 2.38 18.50
C VAL A 275 6.97 2.29 20.01
N SER A 276 6.56 3.32 20.76
CA SER A 276 6.61 3.29 22.22
C SER A 276 5.72 2.20 22.83
N LEU A 277 4.50 2.00 22.30
CA LEU A 277 3.60 0.94 22.75
C LEU A 277 4.14 -0.46 22.42
N ILE A 278 4.77 -0.66 21.26
CA ILE A 278 5.44 -1.92 20.92
C ILE A 278 6.60 -2.18 21.87
N ALA A 279 7.40 -1.16 22.19
CA ALA A 279 8.51 -1.30 23.13
C ALA A 279 8.00 -1.73 24.51
N LEU A 280 6.92 -1.11 24.99
CA LEU A 280 6.26 -1.50 26.24
C LEU A 280 5.72 -2.94 26.19
N ALA A 281 5.04 -3.30 25.10
CA ALA A 281 4.51 -4.65 24.95
C ALA A 281 5.63 -5.69 24.83
N ASN A 282 6.72 -5.38 24.14
CA ASN A 282 7.89 -6.25 24.05
C ASN A 282 8.61 -6.40 25.39
N TYR A 283 8.66 -5.35 26.22
CA TYR A 283 9.16 -5.48 27.60
C TYR A 283 8.29 -6.46 28.40
N ALA A 284 6.96 -6.28 28.37
CA ALA A 284 6.03 -7.19 29.07
C ALA A 284 6.09 -8.64 28.55
N MET A 285 6.26 -8.82 27.23
CA MET A 285 6.31 -10.13 26.59
C MET A 285 7.66 -10.82 26.76
N LYS A 286 8.77 -10.13 26.49
CA LYS A 286 10.12 -10.70 26.50
C LYS A 286 10.63 -10.79 27.94
N ASP A 287 10.72 -9.64 28.62
CA ASP A 287 11.33 -9.51 29.94
C ASP A 287 10.34 -9.91 31.05
N GLY A 288 9.04 -9.94 30.77
CA GLY A 288 8.03 -10.54 31.63
C GLY A 288 7.79 -12.02 31.32
N LEU A 289 6.86 -12.30 30.40
CA LEU A 289 6.40 -13.67 30.11
C LEU A 289 7.51 -14.59 29.57
N GLY A 290 8.38 -14.07 28.71
CA GLY A 290 9.44 -14.83 28.05
C GLY A 290 10.52 -15.31 29.03
N GLU A 291 10.86 -14.48 30.02
CA GLU A 291 11.73 -14.84 31.13
C GLU A 291 11.04 -15.81 32.09
N LEU A 292 9.79 -15.53 32.49
CA LEU A 292 9.01 -16.40 33.37
C LEU A 292 8.86 -17.82 32.81
N LEU A 293 8.63 -17.94 31.50
CA LEU A 293 8.48 -19.22 30.81
C LEU A 293 9.83 -19.84 30.40
N GLY A 294 10.94 -19.13 30.56
CA GLY A 294 12.28 -19.59 30.17
C GLY A 294 12.46 -19.80 28.66
N VAL A 295 11.60 -19.20 27.81
CA VAL A 295 11.57 -19.46 26.36
C VAL A 295 12.52 -18.56 25.56
N ASN A 296 12.99 -17.44 26.13
CA ASN A 296 13.80 -16.46 25.41
C ASN A 296 15.09 -17.05 24.82
N GLY A 297 15.81 -17.86 25.61
CA GLY A 297 17.03 -18.52 25.14
C GLY A 297 16.78 -19.49 23.97
N ALA A 298 15.71 -20.26 24.05
CA ALA A 298 15.31 -21.20 23.00
C ALA A 298 14.89 -20.46 21.71
N ILE A 299 14.14 -19.37 21.83
CA ILE A 299 13.74 -18.55 20.68
C ILE A 299 14.97 -17.93 20.01
N ARG A 300 15.89 -17.35 20.80
CA ARG A 300 17.11 -16.76 20.26
C ARG A 300 17.97 -17.78 19.51
N ALA A 301 18.14 -18.97 20.09
CA ALA A 301 18.88 -20.06 19.44
C ALA A 301 18.16 -20.56 18.16
N ALA A 302 16.85 -20.81 18.22
CA ALA A 302 16.07 -21.33 17.10
C ALA A 302 15.96 -20.36 15.91
N THR A 303 16.10 -19.06 16.17
CA THR A 303 16.02 -18.01 15.14
C THR A 303 17.38 -17.50 14.68
N GLY A 304 18.48 -18.11 15.16
CA GLY A 304 19.84 -17.66 14.82
C GLY A 304 20.13 -16.22 15.26
N GLY A 305 19.47 -15.75 16.32
CA GLY A 305 19.58 -14.37 16.81
C GLY A 305 18.74 -13.34 16.06
N MET A 306 17.87 -13.74 15.11
CA MET A 306 16.94 -12.81 14.45
C MET A 306 15.96 -12.18 15.47
N PHE A 307 15.57 -12.94 16.50
CA PHE A 307 14.76 -12.47 17.61
C PHE A 307 15.44 -12.77 18.93
N ASP A 308 15.59 -11.76 19.79
CA ASP A 308 16.26 -11.91 21.09
C ASP A 308 15.39 -12.57 22.18
N GLY A 309 14.17 -12.99 21.84
CA GLY A 309 13.24 -13.63 22.77
C GLY A 309 11.79 -13.54 22.31
N LEU A 310 10.86 -13.69 23.25
CA LEU A 310 9.42 -13.63 23.00
C LEU A 310 8.96 -12.17 22.77
N THR A 311 8.89 -11.76 21.52
CA THR A 311 8.42 -10.41 21.12
C THR A 311 7.12 -10.48 20.32
N LEU A 312 6.41 -9.35 20.20
CA LEU A 312 5.24 -9.24 19.32
C LEU A 312 5.61 -9.55 17.87
N GLN A 313 6.79 -9.11 17.42
CA GLN A 313 7.32 -9.38 16.09
C GLN A 313 7.54 -10.89 15.88
N TYR A 314 8.08 -11.60 16.87
CA TYR A 314 8.25 -13.05 16.79
C TYR A 314 6.90 -13.77 16.68
N LEU A 315 5.90 -13.39 17.49
CA LEU A 315 4.56 -13.98 17.44
C LEU A 315 3.85 -13.71 16.11
N ALA A 316 3.92 -12.46 15.62
CA ALA A 316 3.47 -12.11 14.29
C ALA A 316 4.18 -12.95 13.21
N GLY A 317 5.50 -13.10 13.35
CA GLY A 317 6.33 -13.98 12.56
C GLY A 317 5.74 -15.37 12.44
N GLN A 318 5.48 -16.02 13.58
CA GLN A 318 4.93 -17.38 13.58
C GLN A 318 3.53 -17.47 12.98
N LEU A 319 2.66 -16.49 13.26
CA LEU A 319 1.30 -16.47 12.74
C LEU A 319 1.26 -16.33 11.21
N PHE A 320 2.06 -15.43 10.66
CA PHE A 320 2.04 -15.11 9.22
C PHE A 320 3.11 -15.85 8.41
N ARG A 321 3.96 -16.68 9.04
CA ARG A 321 5.01 -17.46 8.37
C ARG A 321 4.48 -18.30 7.22
N MET A 322 3.34 -18.96 7.45
CA MET A 322 2.72 -19.83 6.44
C MET A 322 2.23 -19.03 5.22
N LEU A 323 1.72 -17.81 5.46
CA LEU A 323 1.31 -16.93 4.37
C LEU A 323 2.53 -16.43 3.58
N ALA A 324 3.62 -16.07 4.27
CA ALA A 324 4.88 -15.72 3.61
C ALA A 324 5.43 -16.89 2.76
N PHE A 325 5.36 -18.12 3.28
CA PHE A 325 5.77 -19.32 2.53
C PHE A 325 4.94 -19.51 1.25
N LEU A 326 3.63 -19.31 1.35
CA LEU A 326 2.71 -19.40 0.22
C LEU A 326 2.87 -18.28 -0.81
N MET A 327 3.59 -17.19 -0.50
CA MET A 327 4.00 -16.19 -1.49
C MET A 327 5.24 -16.61 -2.29
N GLY A 328 5.78 -17.81 -2.04
CA GLY A 328 6.97 -18.33 -2.72
C GLY A 328 8.29 -18.02 -2.01
N ILE A 329 8.27 -17.62 -0.74
CA ILE A 329 9.47 -17.27 0.04
C ILE A 329 10.08 -18.52 0.66
N SER A 330 11.42 -18.59 0.69
CA SER A 330 12.15 -19.71 1.30
C SER A 330 11.82 -19.84 2.79
N TRP A 331 11.59 -21.06 3.27
CA TRP A 331 11.19 -21.31 4.66
C TRP A 331 12.09 -20.61 5.67
N ASN A 332 13.40 -20.53 5.44
CA ASN A 332 14.35 -19.88 6.35
C ASN A 332 14.10 -18.38 6.53
N GLU A 333 13.52 -17.72 5.54
CA GLU A 333 13.27 -16.27 5.53
C GLU A 333 11.82 -15.93 5.93
N THR A 334 10.92 -16.91 5.86
CA THR A 334 9.47 -16.71 6.12
C THR A 334 9.16 -16.18 7.51
N LEU A 335 10.00 -16.43 8.52
CA LEU A 335 9.76 -15.90 9.87
C LEU A 335 9.94 -14.38 9.91
N GLY A 336 11.02 -13.88 9.30
CA GLY A 336 11.28 -12.45 9.17
C GLY A 336 10.17 -11.78 8.37
N VAL A 337 9.80 -12.36 7.22
CA VAL A 337 8.72 -11.81 6.40
C VAL A 337 7.36 -11.89 7.09
N GLY A 338 7.04 -12.99 7.77
CA GLY A 338 5.82 -13.11 8.57
C GLY A 338 5.70 -12.01 9.62
N SER A 339 6.81 -11.63 10.25
CA SER A 339 6.85 -10.51 11.20
C SER A 339 6.44 -9.21 10.50
N LEU A 340 7.03 -8.92 9.33
CA LEU A 340 6.69 -7.74 8.52
C LEU A 340 5.20 -7.71 8.14
N LEU A 341 4.64 -8.85 7.72
CA LEU A 341 3.22 -8.95 7.35
C LEU A 341 2.30 -8.67 8.55
N GLY A 342 2.63 -9.20 9.73
CA GLY A 342 1.84 -8.95 10.94
C GLY A 342 1.98 -7.52 11.45
N GLN A 343 3.19 -6.96 11.44
CA GLN A 343 3.42 -5.55 11.77
C GLN A 343 2.59 -4.64 10.87
N LYS A 344 2.58 -4.89 9.56
CA LYS A 344 1.78 -4.14 8.60
C LYS A 344 0.30 -4.13 8.98
N ILE A 345 -0.30 -5.31 9.19
CA ILE A 345 -1.75 -5.44 9.42
C ILE A 345 -2.17 -4.83 10.76
N VAL A 346 -1.41 -5.13 11.82
CA VAL A 346 -1.78 -4.74 13.19
C VAL A 346 -1.46 -3.27 13.45
N LEU A 347 -0.34 -2.80 12.91
CA LEU A 347 0.19 -1.47 13.19
C LEU A 347 0.02 -0.59 11.95
N ASN A 348 1.01 -0.62 11.07
CA ASN A 348 1.00 0.01 9.76
C ASN A 348 2.22 -0.46 8.94
N GLU A 349 2.16 -0.17 7.66
CA GLU A 349 3.18 -0.47 6.67
C GLU A 349 4.48 0.34 6.86
N PHE A 350 4.44 1.53 7.48
CA PHE A 350 5.65 2.30 7.78
C PHE A 350 6.61 1.55 8.70
N ILE A 351 6.10 0.98 9.80
CA ILE A 351 6.93 0.19 10.73
C ILE A 351 7.49 -1.05 10.02
N ALA A 352 6.65 -1.73 9.22
CA ALA A 352 7.09 -2.88 8.45
C ALA A 352 8.18 -2.51 7.42
N TYR A 353 8.08 -1.37 6.73
CA TYR A 353 9.13 -0.94 5.79
C TYR A 353 10.43 -0.54 6.47
N LEU A 354 10.37 0.07 7.66
CA LEU A 354 11.56 0.37 8.46
C LEU A 354 12.29 -0.91 8.86
N ASP A 355 11.57 -1.93 9.31
CA ASP A 355 12.16 -3.22 9.67
C ASP A 355 12.65 -3.99 8.43
N LEU A 356 11.94 -3.92 7.29
CA LEU A 356 12.42 -4.47 6.02
C LEU A 356 13.74 -3.82 5.59
N ALA A 357 13.86 -2.50 5.73
CA ALA A 357 15.10 -1.78 5.41
C ALA A 357 16.26 -2.24 6.30
N LYS A 358 16.04 -2.42 7.61
CA LYS A 358 17.05 -2.99 8.53
C LYS A 358 17.46 -4.41 8.12
N MET A 359 16.49 -5.26 7.81
CA MET A 359 16.74 -6.65 7.39
C MET A 359 17.51 -6.71 6.07
N LYS A 360 17.19 -5.83 5.10
CA LYS A 360 17.93 -5.67 3.85
C LYS A 360 19.38 -5.28 4.12
N THR A 361 19.61 -4.22 4.90
CA THR A 361 20.97 -3.70 5.20
C THR A 361 21.81 -4.73 5.96
N ALA A 362 21.18 -5.52 6.83
CA ALA A 362 21.85 -6.60 7.56
C ALA A 362 22.12 -7.86 6.70
N GLY A 363 21.64 -7.92 5.45
CA GLY A 363 21.74 -9.12 4.61
C GLY A 363 20.91 -10.30 5.13
N ALA A 364 19.89 -10.04 5.97
CA ALA A 364 19.07 -11.09 6.58
C ALA A 364 18.05 -11.71 5.61
N LEU A 365 17.76 -11.02 4.50
CA LEU A 365 16.86 -11.46 3.44
C LEU A 365 17.56 -11.38 2.08
N SER A 366 17.33 -12.38 1.24
CA SER A 366 17.77 -12.42 -0.15
C SER A 366 17.05 -11.37 -1.00
N ALA A 367 17.68 -10.96 -2.11
CA ALA A 367 17.12 -9.95 -3.01
C ALA A 367 15.70 -10.30 -3.53
N PRO A 368 15.38 -11.56 -3.95
CA PRO A 368 14.02 -11.94 -4.32
C PRO A 368 13.02 -11.76 -3.17
N THR A 369 13.41 -12.14 -1.95
CA THR A 369 12.56 -12.01 -0.75
C THR A 369 12.32 -10.56 -0.37
N VAL A 370 13.32 -9.68 -0.53
CA VAL A 370 13.15 -8.22 -0.35
C VAL A 370 12.15 -7.66 -1.36
N MET A 371 12.21 -8.09 -2.63
CA MET A 371 11.26 -7.67 -3.66
C MET A 371 9.83 -8.15 -3.34
N ILE A 372 9.65 -9.44 -3.03
CA ILE A 372 8.32 -9.98 -2.67
C ILE A 372 7.75 -9.26 -1.44
N SER A 373 8.59 -9.01 -0.42
CA SER A 373 8.19 -8.28 0.78
C SER A 373 7.80 -6.84 0.45
N THR A 374 8.56 -6.17 -0.42
CA THR A 374 8.20 -4.81 -0.90
C THR A 374 6.80 -4.81 -1.51
N PHE A 375 6.46 -5.80 -2.34
CA PHE A 375 5.13 -5.90 -2.94
C PHE A 375 4.05 -6.23 -1.90
N ALA A 376 4.33 -7.10 -0.93
CA ALA A 376 3.38 -7.49 0.11
C ALA A 376 3.02 -6.33 1.06
N LEU A 377 3.96 -5.41 1.27
CA LEU A 377 3.82 -4.25 2.14
C LEU A 377 3.23 -3.02 1.43
N ALA A 378 3.15 -3.01 0.10
CA ALA A 378 2.77 -1.84 -0.71
C ALA A 378 1.26 -1.48 -0.69
N SER A 379 0.70 -1.27 0.50
CA SER A 379 -0.72 -0.89 0.68
C SER A 379 -0.99 -0.38 2.10
N PHE A 380 -1.99 0.47 2.27
CA PHE A 380 -2.49 0.90 3.58
C PHE A 380 -3.36 -0.15 4.32
N SER A 381 -3.25 -1.44 4.03
CA SER A 381 -4.16 -2.47 4.54
C SER A 381 -3.85 -2.87 6.00
N ASN A 382 -4.28 -2.02 6.93
CA ASN A 382 -4.12 -2.16 8.37
C ASN A 382 -5.39 -1.74 9.13
N PHE A 383 -5.49 -2.06 10.43
CA PHE A 383 -6.69 -1.72 11.22
C PHE A 383 -6.97 -0.21 11.31
N SER A 384 -5.94 0.63 11.39
CA SER A 384 -6.10 2.08 11.47
C SER A 384 -6.74 2.66 10.20
N SER A 385 -6.41 2.10 9.04
CA SER A 385 -6.93 2.53 7.75
C SER A 385 -8.42 2.30 7.59
N VAL A 386 -9.00 1.33 8.30
CA VAL A 386 -10.46 1.18 8.37
C VAL A 386 -11.09 2.44 8.96
N GLY A 387 -10.57 2.92 10.09
CA GLY A 387 -11.04 4.15 10.72
C GLY A 387 -10.86 5.38 9.81
N ILE A 388 -9.70 5.48 9.15
CA ILE A 388 -9.40 6.57 8.22
C ILE A 388 -10.36 6.58 7.03
N CYS A 389 -10.65 5.41 6.42
CA CYS A 389 -11.61 5.30 5.32
C CYS A 389 -13.03 5.64 5.77
N VAL A 390 -13.47 5.14 6.93
CA VAL A 390 -14.82 5.43 7.47
C VAL A 390 -14.97 6.92 7.75
N ALA A 391 -13.97 7.56 8.35
CA ALA A 391 -13.99 8.99 8.63
C ALA A 391 -13.91 9.83 7.35
N GLY A 392 -12.96 9.51 6.46
CA GLY A 392 -12.70 10.27 5.24
C GLY A 392 -13.87 10.20 4.25
N ILE A 393 -14.34 8.99 3.91
CA ILE A 393 -15.49 8.82 3.02
C ILE A 393 -16.78 9.26 3.73
N GLY A 394 -16.91 8.99 5.03
CA GLY A 394 -18.06 9.41 5.83
C GLY A 394 -18.23 10.93 5.88
N ALA A 395 -17.15 11.71 5.91
CA ALA A 395 -17.21 13.16 5.83
C ALA A 395 -17.82 13.66 4.50
N LEU A 396 -17.68 12.89 3.41
CA LEU A 396 -18.25 13.20 2.10
C LEU A 396 -19.72 12.78 1.97
N ALA A 397 -20.13 11.74 2.71
CA ALA A 397 -21.49 11.25 2.76
C ALA A 397 -21.89 10.86 4.20
N PRO A 398 -22.20 11.84 5.08
CA PRO A 398 -22.40 11.60 6.51
C PRO A 398 -23.48 10.55 6.82
N SER A 399 -24.54 10.51 6.00
CA SER A 399 -25.63 9.53 6.13
C SER A 399 -25.21 8.07 5.88
N ARG A 400 -24.04 7.84 5.25
CA ARG A 400 -23.51 6.50 4.90
C ARG A 400 -22.44 6.02 5.87
N GLN A 401 -22.06 6.80 6.89
CA GLN A 401 -20.96 6.48 7.81
C GLN A 401 -21.14 5.12 8.52
N ASN A 402 -22.36 4.81 8.95
CA ASN A 402 -22.68 3.52 9.56
C ASN A 402 -22.51 2.34 8.59
N GLU A 403 -22.84 2.53 7.31
CA GLU A 403 -22.67 1.49 6.29
C GLU A 403 -21.18 1.24 6.01
N LEU A 404 -20.37 2.31 5.92
CA LEU A 404 -18.91 2.22 5.76
C LEU A 404 -18.28 1.45 6.92
N ALA A 405 -18.71 1.73 8.17
CA ALA A 405 -18.23 1.01 9.35
C ALA A 405 -18.54 -0.50 9.29
N GLN A 406 -19.74 -0.88 8.80
CA GLN A 406 -20.10 -2.29 8.62
C GLN A 406 -19.30 -2.99 7.51
N ILE A 407 -18.85 -2.25 6.50
CA ILE A 407 -18.02 -2.78 5.41
C ILE A 407 -16.56 -2.95 5.86
N GLY A 408 -16.09 -2.04 6.73
CA GLY A 408 -14.68 -1.80 7.04
C GLY A 408 -13.80 -3.03 7.24
N MET A 409 -14.13 -3.91 8.18
CA MET A 409 -13.28 -5.08 8.49
C MET A 409 -13.20 -6.09 7.34
N ARG A 410 -14.28 -6.25 6.60
CA ARG A 410 -14.31 -7.15 5.44
C ARG A 410 -13.62 -6.51 4.23
N ALA A 411 -13.67 -5.19 4.10
CA ALA A 411 -12.87 -4.45 3.13
C ALA A 411 -11.36 -4.53 3.45
N LEU A 412 -10.97 -4.43 4.73
CA LEU A 412 -9.59 -4.63 5.16
C LEU A 412 -9.07 -6.00 4.74
N LEU A 413 -9.85 -7.07 4.99
CA LEU A 413 -9.49 -8.41 4.54
C LEU A 413 -9.29 -8.45 3.01
N ALA A 414 -10.20 -7.88 2.23
CA ALA A 414 -10.05 -7.81 0.77
C ALA A 414 -8.76 -7.08 0.34
N SER A 415 -8.38 -6.01 1.05
CA SER A 415 -7.17 -5.25 0.77
C SER A 415 -5.89 -5.98 1.17
N VAL A 416 -5.90 -6.72 2.28
CA VAL A 416 -4.79 -7.60 2.67
C VAL A 416 -4.59 -8.69 1.61
N LEU A 417 -5.68 -9.36 1.19
CA LEU A 417 -5.63 -10.38 0.13
C LEU A 417 -5.13 -9.81 -1.19
N THR A 418 -5.48 -8.57 -1.52
CA THR A 418 -4.98 -7.86 -2.71
C THR A 418 -3.46 -7.72 -2.69
N GLY A 419 -2.88 -7.16 -1.62
CA GLY A 419 -1.43 -7.01 -1.51
C GLY A 419 -0.69 -8.35 -1.51
N PHE A 420 -1.28 -9.37 -0.87
CA PHE A 420 -0.72 -10.72 -0.84
C PHE A 420 -0.79 -11.41 -2.20
N MET A 421 -1.83 -11.16 -3.00
CA MET A 421 -1.92 -11.64 -4.38
C MET A 421 -0.82 -11.00 -5.23
N THR A 422 -0.64 -9.68 -5.14
CA THR A 422 0.43 -8.96 -5.85
C THR A 422 1.83 -9.48 -5.49
N ALA A 423 2.08 -9.76 -4.22
CA ALA A 423 3.33 -10.39 -3.77
C ALA A 423 3.50 -11.84 -4.27
N SER A 424 2.43 -12.64 -4.21
CA SER A 424 2.43 -14.02 -4.71
C SER A 424 2.68 -14.06 -6.22
N THR A 425 2.17 -13.07 -6.97
CA THR A 425 2.43 -12.89 -8.40
C THR A 425 3.91 -12.62 -8.66
N ALA A 426 4.53 -11.72 -7.90
CA ALA A 426 5.97 -11.50 -8.00
C ALA A 426 6.76 -12.79 -7.69
N GLY A 427 6.42 -13.49 -6.60
CA GLY A 427 7.06 -14.74 -6.21
C GLY A 427 6.89 -15.88 -7.24
N LEU A 428 5.73 -15.96 -7.89
CA LEU A 428 5.45 -16.91 -8.98
C LEU A 428 6.40 -16.66 -10.16
N TRP A 429 6.43 -15.44 -10.67
CA TRP A 429 7.19 -15.12 -11.89
C TRP A 429 8.71 -15.15 -11.66
N LEU A 430 9.18 -14.72 -10.49
CA LEU A 430 10.59 -14.85 -10.08
C LEU A 430 11.04 -16.32 -9.94
N SER A 431 10.10 -17.28 -9.81
CA SER A 431 10.43 -18.70 -9.74
C SER A 431 10.51 -19.39 -11.11
N LEU A 432 9.88 -18.79 -12.14
CA LEU A 432 9.71 -19.37 -13.47
C LEU A 432 10.72 -18.86 -14.50
N LEU A 433 11.33 -17.71 -14.22
CA LEU A 433 12.20 -16.94 -15.09
C LEU A 433 13.51 -16.65 -14.36
#